data_AF-A0A523VFF7-F1
#
_entry.id   AF-A0A523VFF7-F1
#
_cell.length_a   1.000
_cell.length_b   1.000
_cell.length_c   1.000
_cell.angle_alpha   90.00
_cell.angle_beta   90.00
_cell.angle_gamma   90.00
#
_symmetry.space_group_name_H-M   'P 1'
#
loop_
_entity.id
_entity.type
_entity.pdbx_description
1 polymer ?
#
loop_
_entity_poly.entity_id
_entity_poly.type
_entity_poly.pdbx_seq_one_letter_code
_entity_poly.pdbx_strand_id
1 'polypeptide(L)'
;LQEAQANYDVIIINPAAFTHYSIALRDAVAAIKKPVIEVHLSNIYSREEFRQKSVISSVANGVISGFGPQSYILALRAAAQLVKSG
;
A
#
# COMPACT_ATOMS: atom_id res chain seq x y z
N LEU A 1 9.55 7.65 -1.90
CA LEU A 1 9.03 6.78 -2.98
C LEU A 1 9.97 6.76 -4.19
N GLN A 2 10.21 7.90 -4.83
CA GLN A 2 11.08 7.98 -6.01
C GLN A 2 12.51 7.50 -5.75
N GLU A 3 13.13 7.85 -4.62
CA GLU A 3 14.45 7.34 -4.22
C GLU A 3 14.43 5.86 -3.85
N ALA A 4 13.31 5.39 -3.29
CA ALA A 4 13.21 4.02 -2.80
C ALA A 4 13.26 2.99 -3.94
N GLN A 5 12.74 3.32 -5.12
CA GLN A 5 12.72 2.41 -6.27
C GLN A 5 14.13 2.00 -6.74
N ALA A 6 15.16 2.80 -6.42
CA ALA A 6 16.54 2.53 -6.80
C ALA A 6 17.22 1.51 -5.86
N ASN A 7 16.78 1.45 -4.60
CA ASN A 7 17.49 0.74 -3.53
C ASN A 7 16.68 -0.40 -2.89
N TYR A 8 15.38 -0.50 -3.19
CA TYR A 8 14.48 -1.47 -2.57
C TYR A 8 13.65 -2.22 -3.61
N ASP A 9 13.34 -3.47 -3.30
CA ASP A 9 12.61 -4.35 -4.23
C ASP A 9 11.09 -4.29 -4.08
N VAL A 10 10.59 -4.03 -2.87
CA VAL A 10 9.15 -3.91 -2.60
C VAL A 10 8.92 -2.79 -1.58
N ILE A 11 7.82 -2.06 -1.74
CA ILE A 11 7.40 -1.00 -0.84
C ILE A 11 6.14 -1.45 -0.10
N ILE A 12 6.17 -1.41 1.24
CA ILE A 12 4.99 -1.58 2.09
C ILE A 12 4.67 -0.22 2.67
N ILE A 13 3.47 0.30 2.41
CA ILE A 13 3.07 1.64 2.84
C ILE A 13 1.72 1.60 3.53
N ASN A 14 1.62 2.30 4.66
CA ASN A 14 0.35 2.71 5.25
C ASN A 14 0.16 4.20 5.03
N PRO A 15 -0.65 4.61 4.03
CA PRO A 15 -0.84 6.03 3.72
C PRO A 15 -1.74 6.75 4.73
N ALA A 16 -2.33 6.03 5.69
CA ALA A 16 -3.30 6.54 6.64
C ALA A 16 -4.37 7.41 5.94
N ALA A 17 -4.58 8.64 6.40
CA ALA A 17 -5.56 9.56 5.82
C ALA A 17 -5.25 9.90 4.35
N PHE A 18 -3.98 9.95 3.94
CA PHE A 18 -3.61 10.27 2.55
C PHE A 18 -4.11 9.24 1.54
N THR A 19 -4.46 8.03 1.99
CA THR A 19 -5.05 7.05 1.08
C THR A 19 -6.37 7.54 0.47
N HIS A 20 -7.11 8.40 1.16
CA HIS A 20 -8.42 8.84 0.71
C HIS A 20 -8.38 10.07 -0.21
N TYR A 21 -7.27 10.83 -0.21
CA TYR A 21 -7.25 12.18 -0.81
C TYR A 21 -5.98 12.53 -1.59
N SER A 22 -4.85 11.84 -1.36
CA SER A 22 -3.56 12.25 -1.95
C SER A 22 -3.38 11.68 -3.35
N ILE A 23 -3.88 12.42 -4.34
CA ILE A 23 -3.64 12.13 -5.77
C ILE A 23 -2.13 12.19 -6.08
N ALA A 24 -1.40 13.10 -5.45
CA ALA A 24 0.06 13.17 -5.61
C ALA A 24 0.76 11.87 -5.15
N LEU A 25 0.31 11.27 -4.03
CA LEU A 25 0.87 9.99 -3.57
C LEU A 25 0.44 8.83 -4.47
N ARG A 26 -0.81 8.81 -4.95
CA ARG A 26 -1.24 7.87 -5.99
C ARG A 26 -0.32 7.94 -7.20
N ASP A 27 -0.08 9.12 -7.75
CA ASP A 27 0.70 9.28 -8.98
C ASP A 27 2.17 8.87 -8.76
N ALA A 28 2.71 9.16 -7.57
CA ALA A 28 4.02 8.65 -7.18
C ALA A 28 4.07 7.12 -7.10
N VAL A 29 3.03 6.46 -6.57
CA VAL A 29 2.92 4.99 -6.55
C VAL A 29 2.78 4.44 -7.97
N ALA A 30 1.94 5.03 -8.80
CA ALA A 30 1.71 4.60 -10.18
C ALA A 30 2.96 4.73 -11.07
N ALA A 31 3.84 5.69 -10.78
CA ALA A 31 5.09 5.89 -11.51
C ALA A 31 6.22 4.93 -11.09
N ILE A 32 6.11 4.27 -9.94
CA ILE A 32 7.14 3.34 -9.45
C ILE A 32 7.01 1.99 -10.17
N LYS A 33 8.16 1.45 -10.60
CA LYS A 33 8.23 0.13 -11.25
C LYS A 33 8.32 -1.05 -10.28
N LYS A 34 8.65 -0.79 -9.02
CA LYS A 34 8.76 -1.79 -7.94
C LYS A 34 7.37 -2.09 -7.35
N PRO A 35 7.08 -3.32 -6.93
CA PRO A 35 5.80 -3.62 -6.30
C PRO A 35 5.52 -2.79 -5.05
N VAL A 36 4.26 -2.38 -4.87
CA VAL A 36 3.77 -1.61 -3.73
C VAL A 36 2.58 -2.31 -3.09
N ILE A 37 2.63 -2.50 -1.77
CA ILE A 37 1.53 -3.06 -0.96
C ILE A 37 0.99 -1.98 -0.02
N GLU A 38 -0.30 -1.70 -0.13
CA GLU A 38 -1.02 -0.80 0.76
C GLU A 38 -1.46 -1.54 2.04
N VAL A 39 -1.24 -0.92 3.20
CA VAL A 39 -1.56 -1.49 4.51
C VAL A 39 -2.39 -0.51 5.33
N HIS A 40 -3.45 -1.03 5.98
CA HIS A 40 -4.21 -0.33 7.01
C HIS A 40 -4.31 -1.17 8.26
N LEU A 41 -4.10 -0.53 9.42
CA LEU A 41 -4.29 -1.17 10.72
C LEU A 41 -5.77 -1.48 10.95
N SER A 42 -6.65 -0.49 10.78
CA SER A 42 -8.10 -0.64 10.87
C SER A 42 -8.70 -1.12 9.57
N ASN A 43 -9.88 -1.73 9.64
CA ASN A 43 -10.69 -2.01 8.46
C ASN A 43 -11.27 -0.69 7.95
N ILE A 44 -10.81 -0.21 6.79
CA ILE A 44 -11.29 1.06 6.23
C ILE A 44 -12.74 0.97 5.72
N TYR A 45 -13.22 -0.24 5.44
CA TYR A 45 -14.58 -0.50 4.95
C TYR A 45 -15.62 -0.53 6.08
N SER A 46 -15.21 -0.67 7.34
CA SER A 46 -16.09 -0.58 8.50
C SER A 46 -16.21 0.85 9.06
N ARG A 47 -15.77 1.84 8.28
CA ARG A 47 -15.65 3.25 8.70
C ARG A 47 -16.54 4.15 7.84
N GLU A 48 -16.45 5.45 8.11
CA GLU A 48 -17.16 6.51 7.39
C GLU A 48 -17.01 6.33 5.87
N GLU A 49 -18.05 6.62 5.07
CA GLU A 49 -18.07 6.35 3.62
C GLU A 49 -16.84 6.92 2.88
N PHE A 50 -16.41 8.13 3.25
CA PHE A 50 -15.24 8.77 2.65
C PHE A 50 -13.92 8.02 2.93
N ARG A 51 -13.86 7.19 3.96
CA ARG A 51 -12.70 6.34 4.28
C ARG A 51 -12.73 5.00 3.59
N GLN A 52 -13.86 4.59 3.03
CA GLN A 52 -13.97 3.33 2.30
C GLN A 52 -13.31 3.42 0.92
N LYS A 53 -13.04 4.63 0.43
CA LYS A 53 -12.42 4.91 -0.85
C LYS A 53 -10.93 5.19 -0.67
N SER A 54 -10.10 4.45 -1.40
CA SER A 54 -8.66 4.71 -1.52
C SER A 54 -8.35 5.12 -2.95
N VAL A 55 -7.65 6.25 -3.11
CA VAL A 55 -7.11 6.68 -4.41
C VAL A 55 -5.83 5.92 -4.77
N ILE A 56 -5.24 5.18 -3.81
CA ILE A 56 -3.97 4.46 -3.96
C ILE A 56 -4.20 2.98 -4.27
N SER A 57 -5.26 2.35 -3.76
CA SER A 57 -5.48 0.90 -3.90
C SER A 57 -5.57 0.44 -5.36
N SER A 58 -6.03 1.30 -6.26
CA SER A 58 -6.14 0.99 -7.70
C SER A 58 -4.80 0.94 -8.44
N VAL A 59 -3.73 1.48 -7.84
CA VAL A 59 -2.38 1.52 -8.42
C VAL A 59 -1.35 0.74 -7.58
N ALA A 60 -1.77 0.12 -6.48
CA ALA A 60 -0.96 -0.81 -5.69
C ALA A 60 -1.12 -2.25 -6.20
N ASN A 61 -0.14 -3.12 -5.91
CA ASN A 61 -0.22 -4.55 -6.23
C ASN A 61 -1.20 -5.32 -5.34
N GLY A 62 -1.47 -4.80 -4.15
CA GLY A 62 -2.42 -5.39 -3.22
C GLY A 62 -2.65 -4.49 -2.01
N VAL A 63 -3.76 -4.73 -1.32
CA VAL A 63 -4.15 -4.02 -0.10
C VAL A 63 -4.46 -5.00 1.02
N ILE A 64 -3.99 -4.70 2.23
CA ILE A 64 -4.29 -5.45 3.46
C ILE A 64 -4.87 -4.48 4.48
N SER A 65 -6.10 -4.72 4.94
CA SER A 65 -6.81 -3.83 5.85
C SER A 65 -7.50 -4.60 6.97
N GLY A 66 -7.41 -4.11 8.20
CA GLY A 66 -8.24 -4.59 9.32
C GLY A 66 -7.63 -5.61 10.27
N PHE A 67 -6.35 -5.96 10.13
CA PHE A 67 -5.68 -6.93 11.00
C PHE A 67 -4.76 -6.28 12.05
N GLY A 68 -4.91 -4.97 12.30
CA GLY A 68 -4.04 -4.24 13.21
C GLY A 68 -2.57 -4.35 12.80
N PRO A 69 -1.63 -4.45 13.75
CA PRO A 69 -0.20 -4.60 13.45
C PRO A 69 0.12 -5.83 12.59
N GLN A 70 -0.71 -6.89 12.62
CA GLN A 70 -0.49 -8.09 11.81
C GLN A 70 -0.60 -7.80 10.30
N SER A 71 -1.29 -6.73 9.89
CA SER A 71 -1.32 -6.32 8.48
C SER A 71 0.09 -6.11 7.90
N TYR A 72 1.04 -5.60 8.69
CA TYR A 72 2.43 -5.45 8.24
C TYR A 72 3.16 -6.77 8.10
N ILE A 73 2.90 -7.74 8.98
CA ILE A 73 3.50 -9.08 8.90
C ILE A 73 2.99 -9.83 7.66
N LEU A 74 1.68 -9.72 7.38
CA LEU A 74 1.08 -10.26 6.16
C LEU A 74 1.65 -9.60 4.91
N ALA A 75 1.80 -8.27 4.92
CA ALA A 75 2.41 -7.52 3.82
C ALA A 75 3.88 -7.94 3.59
N LEU A 76 4.65 -8.15 4.65
CA LEU A 76 6.03 -8.61 4.55
C LEU A 76 6.13 -10.01 3.93
N ARG A 77 5.24 -10.92 4.30
CA ARG A 77 5.16 -12.26 3.69
C ARG A 77 4.81 -12.18 2.21
N ALA A 78 3.84 -11.35 1.84
CA ALA A 78 3.49 -11.11 0.45
C ALA A 78 4.66 -10.49 -0.34
N ALA A 79 5.35 -9.50 0.24
CA ALA A 79 6.54 -8.89 -0.34
C ALA A 79 7.64 -9.92 -0.64
N ALA A 80 7.91 -10.83 0.30
CA ALA A 80 8.91 -11.88 0.09
C ALA A 80 8.57 -12.82 -1.09
N GLN A 81 7.28 -13.02 -1.41
CA GLN A 81 6.87 -13.79 -2.58
C GLN A 81 7.01 -12.99 -3.88
N LEU A 82 6.71 -11.69 -3.84
CA LEU A 82 6.87 -10.80 -4.99
C LEU A 82 8.34 -10.68 -5.42
N VAL A 83 9.28 -10.63 -4.46
CA VAL A 83 10.72 -10.61 -4.77
C VAL A 83 11.19 -11.89 -5.45
N LYS A 84 10.67 -13.06 -5.06
CA LYS A 84 11.06 -14.35 -5.64
C LYS A 84 10.53 -14.59 -7.06
N SER A 85 9.53 -13.80 -7.46
CA SER A 85 8.82 -13.98 -8.73
C SER A 85 9.32 -13.06 -9.85
N GLY A 86 10.29 -12.18 -9.54
CA GLY A 86 11.00 -11.33 -10.51
C GLY A 86 12.42 -11.80 -10.72
#